data_AF-A0A2G9QGP8-F1
#
_entry.id   AF-A0A2G9QGP8-F1
#
_cell.length_a   1.000
_cell.length_b   1.000
_cell.length_c   1.000
_cell.angle_alpha   90.00
_cell.angle_beta   90.00
_cell.angle_gamma   90.00
#
_symmetry.space_group_name_H-M   'P 1'
#
loop_
_entity.id
_entity.type
_entity.pdbx_description
1 polymer ?
#
loop_
_entity_poly.entity_id
_entity_poly.type
_entity_poly.pdbx_seq_one_letter_code
_entity_poly.pdbx_strand_id
1 'polypeptide(L)' 'MMPMPVPRNHEEEQKAKALRGRMFVLNELVQTEKDYVKDLGVVVEGFIPRIEEKGTPDDMNGKEKIVFGNIHQIYDWHKE' A
#
# COMPACT_ATOMS: atom_id res chain seq x y z
N MET A 1 -28.08 48.48 7.03
CA MET A 1 -28.80 47.20 6.84
C MET A 1 -27.78 46.08 6.98
N MET A 2 -28.00 45.11 7.87
CA MET A 2 -27.12 43.94 7.96
C MET A 2 -27.37 43.04 6.73
N PRO A 3 -26.33 42.48 6.09
CA PRO A 3 -26.52 41.56 4.98
C PRO A 3 -27.24 40.31 5.49
N MET A 4 -28.31 39.91 4.81
CA MET A 4 -29.01 38.68 5.14
C MET A 4 -28.08 37.49 4.95
N PRO A 5 -28.10 36.48 5.84
CA PRO A 5 -27.30 35.28 5.67
C PRO A 5 -27.76 34.55 4.40
N VAL A 6 -26.81 34.33 3.48
CA VAL A 6 -27.02 33.52 2.28
C VAL A 6 -27.55 32.14 2.73
N PRO A 7 -28.63 31.60 2.13
CA PRO A 7 -29.12 30.27 2.48
C PRO A 7 -27.99 29.26 2.29
N ARG A 8 -27.61 28.55 3.36
CA ARG A 8 -26.64 27.46 3.26
C ARG A 8 -27.28 26.36 2.41
N ASN A 9 -26.73 26.10 1.24
CA ASN A 9 -27.20 25.02 0.39
C ASN A 9 -26.73 23.68 0.99
N HIS A 10 -27.56 23.09 1.86
CA HIS A 10 -27.26 21.86 2.58
C HIS A 10 -26.86 20.69 1.67
N GLU A 11 -27.38 20.64 0.44
CA GLU A 11 -27.02 19.60 -0.53
C GLU A 11 -25.58 19.75 -1.05
N GLU A 12 -25.12 20.99 -1.28
CA GLU A 12 -23.73 21.25 -1.70
C GLU A 12 -22.75 20.89 -0.60
N GLU A 13 -23.08 21.19 0.66
CA GLU A 13 -22.24 20.82 1.80
C GLU A 13 -22.13 19.30 1.97
N GLN A 14 -23.25 18.57 1.81
CA GLN A 14 -23.25 17.10 1.81
C GLN A 14 -22.43 16.53 0.66
N LYS A 15 -22.58 17.05 -0.56
CA LYS A 15 -21.77 16.64 -1.72
C LYS A 15 -20.28 16.91 -1.47
N ALA A 16 -19.94 18.08 -0.93
CA ALA A 16 -18.56 18.42 -0.61
C ALA A 16 -17.97 17.50 0.48
N LYS A 17 -18.77 17.13 1.49
CA LYS A 17 -18.36 16.17 2.54
C LYS A 17 -18.11 14.78 1.94
N ALA A 18 -19.00 14.30 1.07
CA ALA A 18 -18.83 13.03 0.38
C ALA A 18 -17.57 13.01 -0.51
N LEU A 19 -17.31 14.09 -1.25
CA LEU A 19 -16.11 14.23 -2.06
C LEU A 19 -14.83 14.23 -1.23
N ARG A 20 -14.82 14.93 -0.09
CA ARG A 20 -13.69 14.91 0.86
C ARG A 20 -13.45 13.51 1.42
N GLY A 21 -14.51 12.80 1.81
CA GLY A 21 -14.42 11.42 2.29
C GLY A 21 -13.83 10.48 1.23
N ARG A 22 -14.29 10.57 -0.02
CA ARG A 22 -13.74 9.78 -1.13
C ARG A 22 -12.27 10.07 -1.37
N MET A 23 -11.88 11.35 -1.32
CA MET A 23 -10.47 11.74 -1.49
C MET A 23 -9.59 11.18 -0.37
N PHE A 24 -10.08 11.17 0.87
CA PHE A 24 -9.35 10.59 1.99
C PHE A 24 -9.05 9.10 1.78
N VAL A 25 -10.07 8.32 1.42
CA VAL A 25 -9.91 6.87 1.17
C VAL A 25 -8.95 6.60 0.01
N LEU A 26 -9.03 7.37 -1.08
CA LEU A 26 -8.12 7.22 -2.21
C LEU A 26 -6.67 7.57 -1.84
N ASN A 27 -6.47 8.62 -1.05
CA ASN A 27 -5.14 8.99 -0.58
C ASN A 27 -4.56 7.93 0.36
N GLU A 28 -5.36 7.41 1.28
CA GLU A 28 -4.96 6.33 2.17
C GLU A 28 -4.54 5.10 1.37
N LEU A 29 -5.36 4.67 0.39
CA LEU A 29 -5.02 3.56 -0.50
C LEU A 29 -3.66 3.74 -1.18
N VAL A 30 -3.39 4.91 -1.76
CA VAL A 30 -2.12 5.19 -2.44
C VAL A 30 -0.95 5.25 -1.46
N GLN A 31 -1.15 5.74 -0.24
CA GLN A 31 -0.09 5.77 0.78
C GLN A 31 0.24 4.37 1.27
N THR A 32 -0.78 3.59 1.63
CA THR A 32 -0.60 2.21 2.09
C THR A 32 -0.03 1.31 0.99
N GLU A 33 -0.34 1.59 -0.27
CA GLU A 33 0.26 0.87 -1.40
C GLU A 33 1.78 1.11 -1.48
N LYS A 34 2.25 2.34 -1.25
CA LYS A 34 3.69 2.64 -1.21
C LYS A 34 4.39 1.92 -0.06
N ASP A 35 3.76 1.88 1.11
CA ASP A 35 4.28 1.17 2.26
C ASP A 35 4.30 -0.34 1.99
N TYR A 36 3.26 -0.88 1.36
CA TYR A 36 3.20 -2.28 0.95
C TYR A 36 4.31 -2.66 -0.02
N VAL A 37 4.52 -1.88 -1.09
CA VAL A 37 5.62 -2.10 -2.06
C VAL A 37 6.98 -2.05 -1.36
N LYS A 38 7.17 -1.10 -0.45
CA LYS A 38 8.41 -0.99 0.33
C LYS A 38 8.65 -2.23 1.19
N ASP A 39 7.62 -2.72 1.87
CA ASP A 39 7.72 -3.90 2.72
C ASP A 39 7.96 -5.19 1.91
N LEU A 40 7.35 -5.31 0.72
CA LEU A 40 7.69 -6.37 -0.24
C LEU A 40 9.17 -6.30 -0.65
N GLY A 41 9.68 -5.10 -0.92
CA GLY A 41 11.09 -4.86 -1.24
C GLY A 41 12.05 -5.29 -0.13
N VAL A 42 11.68 -5.14 1.13
CA VAL A 42 12.48 -5.64 2.27
C VAL A 42 12.69 -7.16 2.17
N VAL A 43 11.66 -7.91 1.75
CA VAL A 43 11.77 -9.37 1.59
C VAL A 43 12.57 -9.71 0.34
N VAL A 44 12.18 -9.14 -0.80
CA VAL A 44 12.73 -9.47 -2.12
C VAL A 44 14.18 -9.03 -2.29
N GLU A 45 14.49 -7.80 -1.91
CA GLU A 45 15.82 -7.21 -2.10
C GLU A 45 16.70 -7.38 -0.85
N GLY A 46 16.11 -7.72 0.29
CA GLY A 46 16.81 -7.86 1.57
C GLY A 46 17.02 -9.30 2.02
N PHE A 47 15.93 -10.02 2.31
CA PHE A 47 16.00 -11.34 2.93
C PHE A 47 16.44 -12.44 1.96
N ILE A 48 15.83 -12.50 0.78
CA ILE A 48 16.11 -13.55 -0.22
C ILE A 48 17.59 -13.59 -0.61
N PRO A 49 18.22 -12.50 -1.08
CA PRO A 49 19.64 -12.54 -1.48
C PRO A 49 20.58 -12.87 -0.31
N ARG A 50 20.25 -12.46 0.93
CA ARG A 50 21.05 -12.82 2.11
C ARG A 50 21.00 -14.31 2.42
N ILE A 51 19.85 -14.94 2.19
CA ILE A 51 19.66 -16.38 2.37
C ILE A 51 20.43 -17.15 1.30
N GLU A 52 20.42 -16.67 0.06
CA GLU A 52 21.21 -17.26 -1.03
C GLU A 52 22.73 -17.13 -0.78
N GLU A 53 23.18 -16.00 -0.24
CA GLU A 53 24.60 -15.76 0.06
C GLU A 53 25.10 -16.56 1.28
N LYS A 54 24.34 -16.57 2.37
CA LYS A 54 24.76 -17.18 3.65
C LYS A 54 24.35 -18.64 3.80
N GLY A 55 23.48 -19.13 2.94
CA GLY A 55 22.84 -20.44 3.06
C GLY A 55 21.73 -20.47 4.11
N THR A 56 20.94 -21.53 4.04
CA THR A 56 19.90 -21.87 5.02
C THR A 56 20.38 -23.01 5.94
N PRO A 57 19.76 -23.19 7.12
CA PRO A 57 19.91 -24.44 7.89
C PRO A 57 19.55 -25.66 7.03
N ASP A 58 20.16 -26.81 7.30
CA ASP A 58 19.98 -28.03 6.48
C ASP A 58 18.50 -28.41 6.27
N ASP A 59 17.67 -28.29 7.31
CA ASP A 59 16.24 -28.59 7.25
C ASP A 59 15.43 -27.63 6.37
N MET A 60 16.01 -26.50 5.97
CA MET A 60 15.38 -25.45 5.18
C MET A 60 15.91 -25.37 3.75
N ASN A 61 16.92 -26.17 3.41
CA ASN A 61 17.54 -26.17 2.10
C ASN A 61 16.55 -26.62 1.01
N GLY A 62 16.41 -25.83 -0.06
CA GLY A 62 15.48 -26.12 -1.16
C GLY A 62 14.01 -25.78 -0.85
N LYS A 63 13.70 -25.19 0.31
CA LYS A 63 12.32 -24.81 0.71
C LYS A 63 12.00 -23.33 0.48
N GLU A 64 12.88 -22.60 -0.19
CA GLU A 64 12.77 -21.15 -0.40
C GLU A 64 11.47 -20.82 -1.15
N LYS A 65 11.11 -21.63 -2.14
CA LYS A 65 9.86 -21.47 -2.89
C LYS A 65 8.60 -21.71 -2.04
N ILE A 66 8.69 -22.49 -0.97
CA ILE A 66 7.57 -22.70 -0.03
C ILE A 66 7.44 -21.49 0.90
N VAL A 67 8.56 -20.94 1.35
CA VAL A 67 8.59 -19.79 2.27
C VAL A 67 8.18 -18.51 1.55
N PHE A 68 8.71 -18.26 0.36
CA PHE A 68 8.53 -16.99 -0.36
C PHE A 68 7.48 -17.06 -1.49
N GLY A 69 7.09 -18.26 -1.92
CA GLY A 69 6.06 -18.42 -2.95
C GLY A 69 6.39 -17.66 -4.24
N ASN A 70 5.44 -16.83 -4.69
CA ASN A 70 5.56 -15.96 -5.86
C ASN A 70 5.80 -14.48 -5.49
N ILE A 71 6.35 -14.18 -4.31
CA ILE A 71 6.48 -12.81 -3.81
C ILE A 71 7.27 -11.87 -4.74
N HIS A 72 8.28 -12.39 -5.47
CA HIS A 72 9.00 -11.64 -6.50
C HIS A 72 8.05 -11.11 -7.58
N GLN A 73 7.16 -11.97 -8.11
CA GLN A 73 6.22 -11.58 -9.17
C GLN A 73 5.22 -10.54 -8.69
N ILE A 74 4.77 -10.65 -7.44
CA ILE A 74 3.88 -9.68 -6.82
C ILE A 74 4.62 -8.34 -6.66
N TYR A 75 5.83 -8.36 -6.10
CA TYR A 75 6.63 -7.15 -5.93
C TYR A 75 6.92 -6.45 -7.26
N ASP A 76 7.38 -7.18 -8.27
CA ASP A 76 7.70 -6.62 -9.58
C ASP A 76 6.44 -5.99 -10.22
N TRP A 77 5.29 -6.66 -10.13
CA TRP A 77 4.03 -6.12 -10.65
C TRP A 77 3.55 -4.86 -9.92
N HIS A 78 3.74 -4.77 -8.61
CA HIS A 78 3.32 -3.62 -7.81
C HIS A 78 4.33 -2.44 -7.83
N LYS A 79 5.60 -2.71 -8.16
CA LYS A 79 6.67 -1.69 -8.22
C LYS A 79 6.75 -0.98 -9.58
N GLU A 80 6.44 -1.67 -10.68
CA GLU A 80 6.38 -1.12 -12.04
C GLU A 80 5.24 -0.11 -12.24
#